data_AF-A0A423UMT2-F1
#
_entry.id   AF-A0A423UMT2-F1
#
_cell.length_a   1.000
_cell.length_b   1.000
_cell.length_c   1.000
_cell.angle_alpha   90.00
_cell.angle_beta   90.00
_cell.angle_gamma   90.00
#
_symmetry.space_group_name_H-M   'P 1'
#
loop_
_entity.id
_entity.type
_entity.pdbx_description
1 polymer ?
#
loop_
_entity_poly.entity_id
_entity_poly.type
_entity_poly.pdbx_seq_one_letter_code
_entity_poly.pdbx_strand_id
1 'polypeptide(L)'
;MIWRCADFEFDTKMPIVMGILNVTPDSFSDGGEHEDVDAALAHAERMVEEGAAIVDVGGESTRPGAAPVGVDEELERVLPVVRALAECGMCVSIDTRRPAVARAAVEAGAAIVNDVSGFRDPAMVDVASGCDAGLVVMHMQGEPATMQDDPVYDDVVNDVRDYLRDRAAALEAAGIAHDRICVDPGPGFGKTPKQTIELVRNFQEFARLGYPVMAALSRKSYIGYAYRIDEPRERDQASAAEALMACELGANVVRTHNVAETAKALKDLRPYALLGLGCNVPLVAEPGEEREGKIALLNQAVTELCALPDSQIVDISSFYESEPAYYLDQDVFVNAVVLLRTGLAPKELLGYLHAIENSLGRVRERENGPRTCDIDIIDYQLYVTDNDLLTLPHPRALERDFVVQPLLELLPGHVLADGTPVTCDRVAVGKATRL
;
A
#
# COMPACT_ATOMS: atom_id res chain seq x y z
N MET A 1 2.68 8.72 3.18
CA MET A 1 2.47 8.84 4.65
C MET A 1 3.74 8.37 5.35
N ILE A 2 3.91 8.64 6.65
CA ILE A 2 5.03 8.10 7.42
C ILE A 2 4.50 6.95 8.28
N TRP A 3 5.16 5.80 8.24
CA TRP A 3 4.91 4.70 9.18
C TRP A 3 5.94 4.79 10.32
N ARG A 4 5.46 5.01 11.55
CA ARG A 4 6.27 5.18 12.75
C ARG A 4 6.43 3.89 13.52
N CYS A 5 7.67 3.54 13.83
CA CYS A 5 8.06 2.30 14.48
C CYS A 5 9.11 2.59 15.56
N ALA A 6 8.68 2.93 16.77
CA ALA A 6 9.57 3.42 17.82
C ALA A 6 10.44 4.59 17.32
N ASP A 7 11.77 4.43 17.34
CA ASP A 7 12.73 5.45 16.87
C ASP A 7 12.91 5.49 15.34
N PHE A 8 12.20 4.63 14.60
CA PHE A 8 12.26 4.55 13.13
C PHE A 8 11.04 5.17 12.47
N GLU A 9 11.27 5.88 11.37
CA GLU A 9 10.22 6.44 10.52
C GLU A 9 10.45 6.00 9.07
N PHE A 10 9.42 5.45 8.44
CA PHE A 10 9.49 5.02 7.04
C PHE A 10 8.54 5.84 6.16
N ASP A 11 9.09 6.52 5.16
CA ASP A 11 8.27 7.19 4.14
C ASP A 11 7.73 6.17 3.14
N THR A 12 6.42 5.97 3.16
CA THR A 12 5.73 5.00 2.31
C THR A 12 5.61 5.43 0.85
N LYS A 13 6.16 6.60 0.49
CA LYS A 13 6.36 6.99 -0.91
C LYS A 13 7.30 6.05 -1.64
N MET A 14 8.12 5.25 -0.96
CA MET A 14 8.88 4.18 -1.61
C MET A 14 8.62 2.84 -0.91
N PRO A 15 8.71 1.71 -1.62
CA PRO A 15 8.60 0.40 -1.00
C PRO A 15 9.68 0.19 0.07
N ILE A 16 9.27 -0.35 1.20
CA ILE A 16 10.11 -0.70 2.35
C ILE A 16 10.28 -2.21 2.35
N VAL A 17 11.51 -2.71 2.28
CA VAL A 17 11.78 -4.15 2.28
C VAL A 17 11.99 -4.66 3.71
N MET A 18 11.22 -5.66 4.09
CA MET A 18 11.30 -6.38 5.35
C MET A 18 11.83 -7.80 5.09
N GLY A 19 13.05 -8.07 5.54
CA GLY A 19 13.72 -9.36 5.38
C GLY A 19 13.31 -10.36 6.48
N ILE A 20 12.97 -11.58 6.10
CA ILE A 20 12.53 -12.63 7.04
C ILE A 20 13.74 -13.35 7.65
N LEU A 21 13.88 -13.30 8.97
CA LEU A 21 14.86 -14.06 9.75
C LEU A 21 14.14 -15.09 10.65
N ASN A 22 14.07 -16.34 10.18
CA ASN A 22 13.53 -17.43 11.00
C ASN A 22 14.60 -17.95 11.94
N VAL A 23 14.33 -17.94 13.25
CA VAL A 23 15.21 -18.46 14.30
C VAL A 23 14.61 -19.77 14.80
N THR A 24 14.65 -20.79 13.94
CA THR A 24 14.23 -22.16 14.26
C THR A 24 15.44 -23.09 14.34
N PRO A 25 15.36 -24.21 15.07
CA PRO A 25 16.48 -25.14 15.24
C PRO A 25 17.10 -25.59 13.90
N ASP A 26 16.29 -25.78 12.87
CA ASP A 26 16.73 -26.20 11.53
C ASP A 26 17.41 -25.09 10.70
N SER A 27 17.34 -23.84 11.15
CA SER A 27 17.82 -22.68 10.39
C SER A 27 19.31 -22.43 10.54
N PHE A 28 19.92 -22.89 11.64
CA PHE A 28 21.33 -22.67 11.99
C PHE A 28 22.03 -23.91 12.58
N SER A 29 21.44 -25.10 12.38
CA SER A 29 21.66 -26.37 13.10
C SER A 29 23.08 -26.98 13.20
N ASP A 30 24.15 -26.24 12.88
CA ASP A 30 25.53 -26.72 12.92
C ASP A 30 26.36 -26.14 14.09
N GLY A 31 25.80 -25.26 14.94
CA GLY A 31 26.51 -24.57 16.03
C GLY A 31 25.86 -24.58 17.41
N GLY A 32 26.52 -23.99 18.42
CA GLY A 32 25.96 -23.73 19.76
C GLY A 32 25.17 -22.40 19.84
N GLU A 33 24.50 -22.12 20.98
CA GLU A 33 23.63 -20.93 21.14
C GLU A 33 24.27 -19.58 20.75
N HIS A 34 25.56 -19.39 21.03
CA HIS A 34 26.29 -18.19 20.60
C HIS A 34 26.59 -18.16 19.10
N GLU A 35 26.89 -19.32 18.51
CA GLU A 35 27.12 -19.43 17.06
C GLU A 35 25.81 -19.21 16.28
N ASP A 36 24.66 -19.58 16.85
CA ASP A 36 23.35 -19.33 16.28
C ASP A 36 23.01 -17.82 16.25
N VAL A 37 23.33 -17.08 17.33
CA VAL A 37 23.14 -15.62 17.38
C VAL A 37 24.09 -14.90 16.41
N ASP A 38 25.36 -15.28 16.38
CA ASP A 38 26.34 -14.69 15.45
C ASP A 38 25.95 -14.98 13.99
N ALA A 39 25.43 -16.18 13.69
CA ALA A 39 24.94 -16.53 12.36
C ALA A 39 23.68 -15.72 11.98
N ALA A 40 22.76 -15.50 12.93
CA ALA A 40 21.58 -14.69 12.75
C ALA A 40 21.93 -13.22 12.50
N LEU A 41 22.87 -12.66 13.27
CA LEU A 41 23.43 -11.31 13.08
C LEU A 41 24.05 -11.17 11.69
N ALA A 42 24.94 -12.08 11.31
CA ALA A 42 25.58 -12.05 9.99
C ALA A 42 24.56 -12.19 8.85
N HIS A 43 23.46 -12.93 9.06
CA HIS A 43 22.37 -13.01 8.08
C HIS A 43 21.59 -11.71 7.97
N ALA A 44 21.29 -11.07 9.10
CA ALA A 44 20.63 -9.77 9.13
C ALA A 44 21.48 -8.67 8.48
N GLU A 45 22.78 -8.62 8.75
CA GLU A 45 23.72 -7.68 8.12
C GLU A 45 23.68 -7.82 6.59
N ARG A 46 23.72 -9.06 6.07
CA ARG A 46 23.58 -9.32 4.64
C ARG A 46 22.24 -8.83 4.09
N MET A 47 21.13 -9.09 4.79
CA MET A 47 19.82 -8.58 4.36
C MET A 47 19.80 -7.05 4.28
N VAL A 48 20.40 -6.35 5.26
CA VAL A 48 20.52 -4.89 5.23
C VAL A 48 21.38 -4.41 4.06
N GLU A 49 22.52 -5.07 3.80
CA GLU A 49 23.38 -4.78 2.64
C GLU A 49 22.64 -5.01 1.30
N GLU A 50 21.76 -6.00 1.25
CA GLU A 50 20.92 -6.31 0.08
C GLU A 50 19.75 -5.33 -0.11
N GLY A 51 19.44 -4.50 0.89
CA GLY A 51 18.43 -3.44 0.82
C GLY A 51 17.23 -3.60 1.76
N ALA A 52 17.28 -4.51 2.74
CA ALA A 52 16.26 -4.57 3.78
C ALA A 52 16.38 -3.36 4.72
N ALA A 53 15.26 -2.70 4.95
CA ALA A 53 15.14 -1.64 5.95
C ALA A 53 14.71 -2.19 7.32
N ILE A 54 14.08 -3.37 7.33
CA ILE A 54 13.55 -4.03 8.51
C ILE A 54 13.96 -5.50 8.50
N VAL A 55 14.30 -6.05 9.66
CA VAL A 55 14.55 -7.48 9.87
C VAL A 55 13.43 -8.04 10.73
N ASP A 56 12.67 -9.00 10.20
CA ASP A 56 11.53 -9.62 10.88
C ASP A 56 11.92 -10.99 11.46
N VAL A 57 11.99 -11.05 12.77
CA VAL A 57 12.47 -12.20 13.55
C VAL A 57 11.27 -13.06 13.96
N GLY A 58 11.28 -14.33 13.57
CA GLY A 58 10.23 -15.30 13.94
C GLY A 58 10.81 -16.55 14.60
N GLY A 59 10.29 -16.92 15.78
CA GLY A 59 10.69 -18.12 16.53
C GLY A 59 9.77 -19.34 16.32
N GLU A 60 8.59 -19.13 15.74
CA GLU A 60 7.57 -20.15 15.44
C GLU A 60 7.46 -20.32 13.91
N SER A 61 7.55 -21.56 13.42
CA SER A 61 7.24 -21.84 12.03
C SER A 61 5.73 -21.76 11.83
N THR A 62 5.28 -20.83 10.98
CA THR A 62 3.88 -20.70 10.58
C THR A 62 3.48 -21.66 9.46
N ARG A 63 4.35 -22.63 9.12
CA ARG A 63 4.05 -23.65 8.09
C ARG A 63 2.98 -24.62 8.60
N PRO A 64 2.03 -25.06 7.74
CA PRO A 64 1.05 -26.09 8.10
C PRO A 64 1.73 -27.35 8.64
N GLY A 65 1.29 -27.81 9.81
CA GLY A 65 1.81 -29.02 10.47
C GLY A 65 3.04 -28.84 11.37
N ALA A 66 3.54 -27.61 11.58
CA ALA A 66 4.60 -27.35 12.55
C ALA A 66 4.12 -27.64 13.99
N ALA A 67 5.02 -28.20 14.81
CA ALA A 67 4.72 -28.41 16.23
C ALA A 67 4.61 -27.05 16.96
N PRO A 68 3.62 -26.87 17.84
CA PRO A 68 3.50 -25.64 18.61
C PRO A 68 4.69 -25.50 19.55
N VAL A 69 5.34 -24.33 19.52
CA VAL A 69 6.48 -23.99 20.37
C VAL A 69 5.97 -23.50 21.73
N GLY A 70 6.67 -23.75 22.84
CA GLY A 70 6.32 -23.15 24.15
C GLY A 70 6.54 -21.63 24.17
N VAL A 71 5.92 -20.88 25.09
CA VAL A 71 6.26 -19.45 25.25
C VAL A 71 7.73 -19.30 25.64
N ASP A 72 8.19 -20.08 26.62
CA ASP A 72 9.57 -20.04 27.09
C ASP A 72 10.57 -20.41 25.98
N GLU A 73 10.25 -21.43 25.20
CA GLU A 73 11.08 -21.86 24.06
C GLU A 73 11.13 -20.81 22.94
N GLU A 74 10.03 -20.11 22.65
CA GLU A 74 10.02 -19.02 21.68
C GLU A 74 10.86 -17.84 22.18
N LEU A 75 10.76 -17.49 23.48
CA LEU A 75 11.58 -16.45 24.12
C LEU A 75 13.08 -16.78 24.05
N GLU A 76 13.47 -18.00 24.39
CA GLU A 76 14.86 -18.47 24.35
C GLU A 76 15.45 -18.34 22.93
N ARG A 77 14.65 -18.57 21.89
CA ARG A 77 15.07 -18.41 20.49
C ARG A 77 15.19 -16.96 20.07
N VAL A 78 14.14 -16.15 20.27
CA VAL A 78 14.05 -14.83 19.64
C VAL A 78 14.74 -13.73 20.43
N LEU A 79 14.72 -13.77 21.77
CA LEU A 79 15.20 -12.64 22.58
C LEU A 79 16.69 -12.34 22.41
N PRO A 80 17.60 -13.34 22.39
CA PRO A 80 19.02 -13.06 22.16
C PRO A 80 19.27 -12.39 20.80
N VAL A 81 18.59 -12.86 19.76
CA VAL A 81 18.70 -12.33 18.40
C VAL A 81 18.13 -10.93 18.30
N VAL A 82 16.91 -10.69 18.82
CA VAL A 82 16.28 -9.36 18.83
C VAL A 82 17.17 -8.33 19.54
N ARG A 83 17.68 -8.68 20.73
CA ARG A 83 18.55 -7.77 21.49
C ARG A 83 19.83 -7.44 20.73
N ALA A 84 20.49 -8.46 20.18
CA ALA A 84 21.74 -8.25 19.45
C ALA A 84 21.54 -7.37 18.20
N LEU A 85 20.48 -7.60 17.43
CA LEU A 85 20.14 -6.79 16.26
C LEU A 85 19.79 -5.35 16.63
N ALA A 86 19.03 -5.15 17.71
CA ALA A 86 18.65 -3.83 18.19
C ALA A 86 19.87 -3.05 18.72
N GLU A 87 20.80 -3.70 19.43
CA GLU A 87 22.08 -3.10 19.88
C GLU A 87 22.97 -2.66 18.70
N CYS A 88 22.86 -3.34 17.55
CA CYS A 88 23.48 -2.94 16.29
C CYS A 88 22.75 -1.78 15.58
N GLY A 89 21.66 -1.26 16.13
CA GLY A 89 20.87 -0.16 15.58
C GLY A 89 19.96 -0.54 14.42
N MET A 90 19.68 -1.82 14.21
CA MET A 90 18.76 -2.29 13.16
C MET A 90 17.30 -2.11 13.58
N CYS A 91 16.42 -1.84 12.60
CA CYS A 91 14.98 -1.89 12.85
C CYS A 91 14.52 -3.35 12.88
N VAL A 92 14.17 -3.84 14.07
CA VAL A 92 13.74 -5.22 14.29
C VAL A 92 12.22 -5.30 14.43
N SER A 93 11.60 -6.18 13.65
CA SER A 93 10.23 -6.62 13.82
C SER A 93 10.20 -7.98 14.52
N ILE A 94 9.28 -8.17 15.46
CA ILE A 94 9.01 -9.48 16.06
C ILE A 94 7.73 -10.09 15.46
N ASP A 95 7.86 -11.23 14.77
CA ASP A 95 6.74 -12.02 14.25
C ASP A 95 6.26 -12.97 15.36
N THR A 96 5.23 -12.54 16.09
CA THR A 96 4.63 -13.34 17.16
C THR A 96 3.17 -12.97 17.39
N ARG A 97 2.40 -13.99 17.77
CA ARG A 97 1.00 -13.87 18.22
C ARG A 97 0.86 -13.91 19.74
N ARG A 98 1.99 -13.93 20.48
CA ARG A 98 2.00 -14.16 21.93
C ARG A 98 2.32 -12.88 22.68
N PRO A 99 1.41 -12.39 23.55
CA PRO A 99 1.63 -11.16 24.32
C PRO A 99 2.92 -11.16 25.13
N ALA A 100 3.29 -12.29 25.73
CA ALA A 100 4.51 -12.39 26.53
C ALA A 100 5.79 -12.23 25.69
N VAL A 101 5.80 -12.81 24.48
CA VAL A 101 6.93 -12.71 23.54
C VAL A 101 7.02 -11.30 22.96
N ALA A 102 5.88 -10.74 22.52
CA ALA A 102 5.83 -9.38 22.00
C ALA A 102 6.33 -8.36 23.04
N ARG A 103 5.88 -8.47 24.29
CA ARG A 103 6.32 -7.58 25.39
C ARG A 103 7.82 -7.66 25.61
N ALA A 104 8.35 -8.87 25.76
CA ALA A 104 9.77 -9.07 26.03
C ALA A 104 10.66 -8.65 24.85
N ALA A 105 10.20 -8.85 23.61
CA ALA A 105 10.91 -8.43 22.41
C ALA A 105 10.94 -6.90 22.27
N VAL A 106 9.84 -6.20 22.55
CA VAL A 106 9.80 -4.73 22.57
C VAL A 106 10.72 -4.19 23.67
N GLU A 107 10.69 -4.78 24.87
CA GLU A 107 11.63 -4.43 25.96
C GLU A 107 13.10 -4.69 25.58
N ALA A 108 13.36 -5.66 24.69
CA ALA A 108 14.69 -5.97 24.16
C ALA A 108 15.09 -5.08 22.96
N GLY A 109 14.22 -4.19 22.48
CA GLY A 109 14.51 -3.24 21.40
C GLY A 109 13.82 -3.51 20.06
N ALA A 110 12.86 -4.45 19.98
CA ALA A 110 12.02 -4.58 18.79
C ALA A 110 11.19 -3.30 18.55
N ALA A 111 11.30 -2.77 17.34
CA ALA A 111 10.64 -1.54 16.91
C ALA A 111 9.24 -1.79 16.30
N ILE A 112 8.95 -3.04 15.91
CA ILE A 112 7.70 -3.44 15.27
C ILE A 112 7.18 -4.74 15.90
N VAL A 113 5.87 -4.82 16.13
CA VAL A 113 5.15 -6.06 16.47
C VAL A 113 4.36 -6.50 15.26
N ASN A 114 4.73 -7.64 14.68
CA ASN A 114 4.04 -8.26 13.56
C ASN A 114 3.16 -9.42 14.08
N ASP A 115 1.85 -9.15 14.19
CA ASP A 115 0.89 -10.10 14.74
C ASP A 115 -0.02 -10.66 13.65
N VAL A 116 0.30 -11.87 13.20
CA VAL A 116 -0.50 -12.64 12.24
C VAL A 116 -1.94 -12.93 12.73
N SER A 117 -2.21 -12.78 14.02
CA SER A 117 -3.56 -12.93 14.56
C SER A 117 -4.40 -11.64 14.49
N GLY A 118 -3.81 -10.51 14.11
CA GLY A 118 -4.50 -9.23 13.95
C GLY A 118 -4.90 -8.57 15.27
N PHE A 119 -4.10 -8.77 16.34
CA PHE A 119 -4.32 -8.24 17.69
C PHE A 119 -5.66 -8.68 18.30
N ARG A 120 -6.16 -9.87 17.91
CA ARG A 120 -7.44 -10.41 18.43
C ARG A 120 -7.37 -10.68 19.94
N ASP A 121 -6.19 -10.98 20.47
CA ASP A 121 -5.95 -11.11 21.91
C ASP A 121 -5.92 -9.72 22.56
N PRO A 122 -6.81 -9.41 23.53
CA PRO A 122 -6.76 -8.16 24.28
C PRO A 122 -5.40 -7.88 24.92
N ALA A 123 -4.67 -8.91 25.34
CA ALA A 123 -3.34 -8.73 25.92
C ALA A 123 -2.29 -8.29 24.86
N MET A 124 -2.49 -8.59 23.57
CA MET A 124 -1.67 -8.00 22.50
C MET A 124 -1.98 -6.51 22.31
N VAL A 125 -3.25 -6.11 22.47
CA VAL A 125 -3.64 -4.69 22.46
C VAL A 125 -3.01 -3.93 23.64
N ASP A 126 -2.95 -4.55 24.82
CA ASP A 126 -2.26 -3.99 25.99
C ASP A 126 -0.74 -3.83 25.75
N VAL A 127 -0.10 -4.74 25.01
CA VAL A 127 1.31 -4.58 24.60
C VAL A 127 1.45 -3.41 23.64
N ALA A 128 0.62 -3.36 22.59
CA ALA A 128 0.67 -2.33 21.56
C ALA A 128 0.44 -0.91 22.11
N SER A 129 -0.54 -0.75 23.01
CA SER A 129 -0.84 0.52 23.68
C SER A 129 0.21 0.93 24.71
N GLY A 130 0.97 -0.03 25.26
CA GLY A 130 2.00 0.20 26.27
C GLY A 130 3.39 0.55 25.72
N CYS A 131 3.57 0.65 24.40
CA CYS A 131 4.84 0.98 23.75
C CYS A 131 4.63 1.86 22.51
N ASP A 132 5.72 2.27 21.86
CA ASP A 132 5.71 3.08 20.63
C ASP A 132 6.01 2.26 19.36
N ALA A 133 6.05 0.92 19.47
CA ALA A 133 6.34 0.05 18.34
C ALA A 133 5.30 0.20 17.22
N GLY A 134 5.74 0.06 15.98
CA GLY A 134 4.87 -0.07 14.82
C GLY A 134 4.13 -1.41 14.89
N LEU A 135 2.93 -1.49 14.31
CA LEU A 135 2.09 -2.68 14.36
C LEU A 135 1.79 -3.17 12.96
N VAL A 136 1.94 -4.47 12.71
CA VAL A 136 1.42 -5.12 11.49
C VAL A 136 0.19 -5.92 11.87
N VAL A 137 -0.96 -5.45 11.39
CA VAL A 137 -2.28 -6.03 11.66
C VAL A 137 -2.67 -6.89 10.48
N MET A 138 -2.60 -8.22 10.65
CA MET A 138 -2.91 -9.15 9.57
C MET A 138 -4.34 -9.68 9.63
N HIS A 139 -4.92 -9.94 8.46
CA HIS A 139 -6.08 -10.80 8.32
C HIS A 139 -5.69 -12.28 8.28
N MET A 140 -6.30 -13.08 9.16
CA MET A 140 -6.26 -14.55 9.11
C MET A 140 -7.63 -15.13 9.45
N GLN A 141 -8.14 -16.03 8.60
CA GLN A 141 -9.33 -16.83 8.91
C GLN A 141 -8.89 -18.15 9.56
N GLY A 142 -9.50 -18.51 10.70
CA GLY A 142 -9.11 -19.71 11.45
C GLY A 142 -7.82 -19.52 12.26
N GLU A 143 -7.12 -20.63 12.50
CA GLU A 143 -5.82 -20.68 13.21
C GLU A 143 -4.75 -21.24 12.27
N PRO A 144 -3.45 -20.90 12.43
CA PRO A 144 -2.40 -21.27 11.46
C PRO A 144 -2.37 -22.76 11.09
N ALA A 145 -2.72 -23.64 12.04
CA ALA A 145 -2.73 -25.10 11.84
C ALA A 145 -3.93 -25.62 11.03
N THR A 146 -5.08 -24.93 11.02
CA THR A 146 -6.35 -25.40 10.43
C THR A 146 -6.94 -24.46 9.39
N MET A 147 -6.37 -23.26 9.24
CA MET A 147 -6.90 -22.19 8.38
C MET A 147 -7.05 -22.61 6.90
N GLN A 148 -6.27 -23.60 6.45
CA GLN A 148 -6.28 -24.06 5.06
C GLN A 148 -7.31 -25.17 4.77
N ASP A 149 -8.04 -25.66 5.76
CA ASP A 149 -8.87 -26.86 5.61
C ASP A 149 -10.12 -26.62 4.74
N ASP A 150 -10.83 -25.50 4.93
CA ASP A 150 -12.00 -25.10 4.12
C ASP A 150 -12.32 -23.60 4.27
N PRO A 151 -11.48 -22.69 3.74
CA PRO A 151 -11.73 -21.26 3.87
C PRO A 151 -12.84 -20.79 2.92
N VAL A 152 -13.95 -20.34 3.52
CA VAL A 152 -15.13 -19.82 2.80
C VAL A 152 -15.19 -18.30 2.94
N TYR A 153 -15.28 -17.62 1.80
CA TYR A 153 -15.56 -16.19 1.67
C TYR A 153 -16.66 -16.02 0.62
N ASP A 154 -17.52 -15.03 0.81
CA ASP A 154 -18.46 -14.61 -0.23
C ASP A 154 -17.73 -13.72 -1.25
N ASP A 155 -16.91 -12.81 -0.77
CA ASP A 155 -15.99 -11.98 -1.55
C ASP A 155 -14.72 -11.75 -0.71
N VAL A 156 -13.65 -12.47 -1.07
CA VAL A 156 -12.41 -12.46 -0.28
C VAL A 156 -11.78 -11.06 -0.18
N VAL A 157 -11.98 -10.20 -1.18
CA VAL A 157 -11.40 -8.85 -1.17
C VAL A 157 -12.17 -7.97 -0.20
N ASN A 158 -13.49 -7.92 -0.36
CA ASN A 158 -14.36 -7.11 0.49
C ASN A 158 -14.34 -7.58 1.95
N ASP A 159 -14.42 -8.89 2.20
CA ASP A 159 -14.42 -9.47 3.54
C ASP A 159 -13.10 -9.15 4.29
N VAL A 160 -11.96 -9.27 3.61
CA VAL A 160 -10.64 -8.95 4.18
C VAL A 160 -10.47 -7.46 4.41
N ARG A 161 -10.90 -6.61 3.45
CA ARG A 161 -10.82 -5.15 3.57
C ARG A 161 -11.63 -4.68 4.77
N ASP A 162 -12.85 -5.17 4.90
CA ASP A 162 -13.77 -4.80 5.97
C ASP A 162 -13.26 -5.26 7.34
N TYR A 163 -12.71 -6.48 7.43
CA TYR A 163 -12.02 -6.94 8.63
C TYR A 163 -10.86 -6.01 9.02
N LEU A 164 -9.96 -5.69 8.08
CA LEU A 164 -8.80 -4.86 8.37
C LEU A 164 -9.19 -3.44 8.79
N ARG A 165 -10.18 -2.85 8.14
CA ARG A 165 -10.77 -1.55 8.54
C ARG A 165 -11.22 -1.60 9.99
N ASP A 166 -12.05 -2.58 10.34
CA ASP A 166 -12.67 -2.66 11.66
C ASP A 166 -11.63 -2.97 12.74
N ARG A 167 -10.63 -3.80 12.43
CA ARG A 167 -9.50 -4.09 13.33
C ARG A 167 -8.60 -2.88 13.56
N ALA A 168 -8.24 -2.15 12.52
CA ALA A 168 -7.44 -0.94 12.65
C ALA A 168 -8.18 0.13 13.48
N ALA A 169 -9.47 0.35 13.19
CA ALA A 169 -10.31 1.27 13.96
C ALA A 169 -10.43 0.87 15.45
N ALA A 170 -10.46 -0.43 15.76
CA ALA A 170 -10.47 -0.91 17.14
C ALA A 170 -9.15 -0.61 17.88
N LEU A 171 -8.01 -0.68 17.19
CA LEU A 171 -6.70 -0.31 17.75
C LEU A 171 -6.60 1.20 17.96
N GLU A 172 -7.07 2.01 17.01
CA GLU A 172 -7.14 3.47 17.17
C GLU A 172 -8.04 3.86 18.35
N ALA A 173 -9.19 3.19 18.52
CA ALA A 173 -10.08 3.40 19.67
C ALA A 173 -9.43 2.99 21.00
N ALA A 174 -8.44 2.10 20.98
CA ALA A 174 -7.61 1.75 22.14
C ALA A 174 -6.46 2.75 22.40
N GLY A 175 -6.37 3.84 21.62
CA GLY A 175 -5.38 4.90 21.79
C GLY A 175 -4.09 4.71 20.99
N ILE A 176 -4.04 3.73 20.10
CA ILE A 176 -2.88 3.52 19.21
C ILE A 176 -2.93 4.56 18.09
N ALA A 177 -1.80 5.20 17.80
CA ALA A 177 -1.73 6.22 16.76
C ALA A 177 -1.89 5.59 15.36
N HIS A 178 -2.64 6.28 14.49
CA HIS A 178 -2.89 5.88 13.10
C HIS A 178 -1.60 5.57 12.33
N ASP A 179 -0.59 6.42 12.48
CA ASP A 179 0.70 6.32 11.80
C ASP A 179 1.61 5.20 12.33
N ARG A 180 1.19 4.45 13.36
CA ARG A 180 1.88 3.24 13.83
C ARG A 180 1.32 1.96 13.22
N ILE A 181 0.15 2.00 12.59
CA ILE A 181 -0.54 0.80 12.09
C ILE A 181 -0.18 0.58 10.63
N CYS A 182 0.21 -0.65 10.29
CA CYS A 182 0.35 -1.19 8.94
C CYS A 182 -0.61 -2.38 8.82
N VAL A 183 -1.30 -2.53 7.69
CA VAL A 183 -2.27 -3.61 7.46
C VAL A 183 -1.71 -4.66 6.50
N ASP A 184 -1.94 -5.94 6.79
CA ASP A 184 -1.56 -7.07 5.92
C ASP A 184 -2.82 -7.88 5.55
N PRO A 185 -3.18 -7.98 4.27
CA PRO A 185 -4.33 -8.76 3.82
C PRO A 185 -4.16 -10.29 3.99
N GLY A 186 -3.00 -10.75 4.46
CA GLY A 186 -2.70 -12.12 4.83
C GLY A 186 -2.84 -13.10 3.67
N PRO A 187 -2.14 -12.89 2.53
CA PRO A 187 -2.16 -13.82 1.40
C PRO A 187 -1.73 -15.21 1.86
N GLY A 188 -2.45 -16.27 1.51
CA GLY A 188 -2.14 -17.63 1.99
C GLY A 188 -2.37 -17.89 3.49
N PHE A 189 -3.02 -16.98 4.22
CA PHE A 189 -3.51 -17.22 5.60
C PHE A 189 -5.03 -17.36 5.60
N GLY A 190 -5.49 -18.60 5.66
CA GLY A 190 -6.91 -18.94 5.56
C GLY A 190 -7.50 -18.64 4.20
N LYS A 191 -6.75 -18.88 3.12
CA LYS A 191 -7.13 -18.58 1.73
C LYS A 191 -6.53 -19.62 0.79
N THR A 192 -7.35 -20.10 -0.14
CA THR A 192 -6.88 -20.93 -1.26
C THR A 192 -5.92 -20.15 -2.18
N PRO A 193 -5.14 -20.83 -3.03
CA PRO A 193 -4.34 -20.16 -4.05
C PRO A 193 -5.14 -19.23 -4.96
N LYS A 194 -6.37 -19.60 -5.34
CA LYS A 194 -7.23 -18.78 -6.21
C LYS A 194 -7.71 -17.51 -5.50
N GLN A 195 -8.18 -17.64 -4.27
CA GLN A 195 -8.56 -16.50 -3.42
C GLN A 195 -7.37 -15.57 -3.17
N THR A 196 -6.17 -16.13 -2.98
CA THR A 196 -4.95 -15.32 -2.84
C THR A 196 -4.61 -14.55 -4.11
N ILE A 197 -4.76 -15.16 -5.30
CA ILE A 197 -4.59 -14.45 -6.59
C ILE A 197 -5.58 -13.31 -6.72
N GLU A 198 -6.85 -13.55 -6.37
CA GLU A 198 -7.90 -12.51 -6.40
C GLU A 198 -7.57 -11.35 -5.46
N LEU A 199 -7.10 -11.65 -4.25
CA LEU A 199 -6.67 -10.67 -3.27
C LEU A 199 -5.47 -9.83 -3.74
N VAL A 200 -4.44 -10.47 -4.29
CA VAL A 200 -3.23 -9.77 -4.77
C VAL A 200 -3.54 -8.87 -5.97
N ARG A 201 -4.46 -9.27 -6.85
CA ARG A 201 -4.89 -8.47 -8.00
C ARG A 201 -5.72 -7.24 -7.65
N ASN A 202 -6.21 -7.16 -6.42
CA ASN A 202 -7.05 -6.05 -5.94
C ASN A 202 -6.39 -5.33 -4.76
N PHE A 203 -5.05 -5.24 -4.73
CA PHE A 203 -4.31 -4.68 -3.60
C PHE A 203 -4.66 -3.21 -3.30
N GLN A 204 -5.09 -2.46 -4.32
CA GLN A 204 -5.52 -1.07 -4.22
C GLN A 204 -6.71 -0.89 -3.26
N GLU A 205 -7.58 -1.91 -3.12
CA GLU A 205 -8.70 -1.87 -2.17
C GLU A 205 -8.24 -1.78 -0.71
N PHE A 206 -7.06 -2.33 -0.39
CA PHE A 206 -6.47 -2.22 0.94
C PHE A 206 -5.74 -0.88 1.13
N ALA A 207 -5.13 -0.34 0.07
CA ALA A 207 -4.50 0.98 0.10
C ALA A 207 -5.52 2.10 0.39
N ARG A 208 -6.77 1.94 -0.10
CA ARG A 208 -7.91 2.82 0.21
C ARG A 208 -8.28 2.88 1.69
N LEU A 209 -7.76 1.99 2.54
CA LEU A 209 -7.99 2.07 3.99
C LEU A 209 -7.21 3.22 4.66
N GLY A 210 -6.23 3.81 3.96
CA GLY A 210 -5.44 4.92 4.48
C GLY A 210 -4.28 4.51 5.39
N TYR A 211 -3.95 3.22 5.43
CA TYR A 211 -2.81 2.68 6.17
C TYR A 211 -1.69 2.24 5.21
N PRO A 212 -0.42 2.19 5.66
CA PRO A 212 0.61 1.43 4.96
C PRO A 212 0.14 -0.02 4.79
N VAL A 213 0.35 -0.58 3.60
CA VAL A 213 -0.08 -1.96 3.31
C VAL A 213 1.12 -2.86 3.09
N MET A 214 1.15 -4.01 3.77
CA MET A 214 2.19 -5.02 3.63
C MET A 214 1.82 -6.10 2.60
N ALA A 215 2.74 -6.36 1.66
CA ALA A 215 2.72 -7.49 0.74
C ALA A 215 3.66 -8.61 1.22
N ALA A 216 3.11 -9.59 1.94
CA ALA A 216 3.84 -10.78 2.39
C ALA A 216 3.67 -11.97 1.42
N LEU A 217 4.25 -11.91 0.22
CA LEU A 217 3.97 -12.88 -0.87
C LEU A 217 4.99 -14.01 -1.00
N SER A 218 6.16 -13.82 -0.40
CA SER A 218 7.36 -14.60 -0.68
C SER A 218 7.21 -16.10 -0.47
N ARG A 219 7.52 -16.87 -1.52
CA ARG A 219 7.55 -18.36 -1.56
C ARG A 219 6.22 -19.06 -1.23
N LYS A 220 5.11 -18.33 -1.13
CA LYS A 220 3.81 -18.90 -0.74
C LYS A 220 3.27 -19.90 -1.76
N SER A 221 2.35 -20.76 -1.32
CA SER A 221 1.75 -21.83 -2.14
C SER A 221 1.05 -21.30 -3.39
N TYR A 222 0.47 -20.10 -3.33
CA TYR A 222 -0.20 -19.49 -4.48
C TYR A 222 0.78 -19.19 -5.63
N ILE A 223 2.02 -18.82 -5.33
CA ILE A 223 3.09 -18.67 -6.34
C ILE A 223 3.35 -20.00 -7.02
N GLY A 224 3.47 -21.08 -6.24
CA GLY A 224 3.65 -22.42 -6.78
C GLY A 224 2.50 -22.84 -7.68
N TYR A 225 1.26 -22.51 -7.30
CA TYR A 225 0.07 -22.77 -8.11
C TYR A 225 0.04 -21.93 -9.40
N ALA A 226 0.28 -20.62 -9.32
CA ALA A 226 0.19 -19.69 -10.45
C ALA A 226 1.31 -19.91 -11.48
N TYR A 227 2.53 -20.13 -11.01
CA TYR A 227 3.73 -20.23 -11.84
C TYR A 227 4.19 -21.67 -12.09
N ARG A 228 3.51 -22.66 -11.48
CA ARG A 228 3.85 -24.10 -11.56
C ARG A 228 5.26 -24.42 -11.06
N ILE A 229 5.60 -23.86 -9.90
CA ILE A 229 6.89 -24.03 -9.23
C ILE A 229 6.67 -24.76 -7.89
N ASP A 230 6.96 -26.05 -7.87
CA ASP A 230 6.67 -26.90 -6.71
C ASP A 230 7.58 -26.59 -5.52
N GLU A 231 8.88 -26.42 -5.75
CA GLU A 231 9.86 -26.17 -4.69
C GLU A 231 9.82 -24.71 -4.21
N PRO A 232 9.49 -24.43 -2.93
CA PRO A 232 9.41 -23.06 -2.42
C PRO A 232 10.67 -22.21 -2.64
N ARG A 233 11.86 -22.81 -2.56
CA ARG A 233 13.13 -22.07 -2.76
C ARG A 233 13.33 -21.60 -4.20
N GLU A 234 12.68 -22.24 -5.18
CA GLU A 234 12.77 -21.85 -6.60
C GLU A 234 11.78 -20.72 -6.96
N ARG A 235 10.95 -20.28 -6.00
CA ARG A 235 9.91 -19.27 -6.22
C ARG A 235 10.40 -17.82 -6.09
N ASP A 236 11.68 -17.58 -5.85
CA ASP A 236 12.20 -16.25 -5.51
C ASP A 236 11.94 -15.21 -6.60
N GLN A 237 12.23 -15.54 -7.86
CA GLN A 237 12.03 -14.63 -8.98
C GLN A 237 10.55 -14.27 -9.17
N ALA A 238 9.66 -15.27 -9.10
CA ALA A 238 8.21 -15.05 -9.19
C ALA A 238 7.68 -14.24 -7.99
N SER A 239 8.22 -14.49 -6.79
CA SER A 239 7.87 -13.74 -5.58
C SER A 239 8.26 -12.27 -5.67
N ALA A 240 9.44 -11.97 -6.23
CA ALA A 240 9.91 -10.60 -6.44
C ALA A 240 9.06 -9.85 -7.49
N ALA A 241 8.66 -10.53 -8.57
CA ALA A 241 7.77 -9.96 -9.58
C ALA A 241 6.36 -9.66 -9.01
N GLU A 242 5.82 -10.55 -8.18
CA GLU A 242 4.53 -10.34 -7.51
C GLU A 242 4.60 -9.24 -6.46
N ALA A 243 5.72 -9.09 -5.75
CA ALA A 243 5.95 -7.96 -4.87
C ALA A 243 5.96 -6.63 -5.62
N LEU A 244 6.62 -6.55 -6.78
CA LEU A 244 6.58 -5.37 -7.65
C LEU A 244 5.14 -5.05 -8.07
N MET A 245 4.38 -6.04 -8.53
CA MET A 245 2.98 -5.86 -8.92
C MET A 245 2.11 -5.36 -7.75
N ALA A 246 2.29 -5.90 -6.55
CA ALA A 246 1.59 -5.42 -5.36
C ALA A 246 1.95 -3.96 -5.03
N CYS A 247 3.21 -3.56 -5.16
CA CYS A 247 3.64 -2.16 -4.99
C CYS A 247 3.09 -1.22 -6.07
N GLU A 248 2.96 -1.69 -7.32
CA GLU A 248 2.28 -0.94 -8.37
C GLU A 248 0.82 -0.66 -8.01
N LEU A 249 0.15 -1.62 -7.35
CA LEU A 249 -1.23 -1.51 -6.86
C LEU A 249 -1.35 -0.82 -5.48
N GLY A 250 -0.25 -0.37 -4.86
CA GLY A 250 -0.29 0.45 -3.64
C GLY A 250 0.32 -0.16 -2.39
N ALA A 251 0.89 -1.37 -2.43
CA ALA A 251 1.66 -1.91 -1.31
C ALA A 251 2.87 -1.03 -0.97
N ASN A 252 3.13 -0.82 0.32
CA ASN A 252 4.24 0.00 0.81
C ASN A 252 5.34 -0.81 1.48
N VAL A 253 5.01 -1.96 2.09
CA VAL A 253 5.96 -2.81 2.79
C VAL A 253 5.99 -4.18 2.10
N VAL A 254 7.16 -4.72 1.82
CA VAL A 254 7.31 -6.04 1.18
C VAL A 254 8.06 -6.97 2.13
N ARG A 255 7.39 -8.02 2.60
CA ARG A 255 7.98 -9.03 3.48
C ARG A 255 8.50 -10.22 2.66
N THR A 256 9.82 -10.47 2.69
CA THR A 256 10.47 -11.39 1.74
C THR A 256 11.61 -12.22 2.33
N HIS A 257 11.84 -13.40 1.74
CA HIS A 257 12.99 -14.27 2.04
C HIS A 257 14.24 -13.90 1.24
N ASN A 258 14.10 -13.42 0.01
CA ASN A 258 15.23 -13.09 -0.87
C ASN A 258 15.23 -11.58 -1.09
N VAL A 259 15.97 -10.88 -0.23
CA VAL A 259 16.02 -9.42 -0.21
C VAL A 259 16.65 -8.90 -1.49
N ALA A 260 17.81 -9.44 -1.90
CA ALA A 260 18.50 -9.02 -3.12
C ALA A 260 17.60 -9.04 -4.38
N GLU A 261 16.90 -10.14 -4.65
CA GLU A 261 16.02 -10.24 -5.82
C GLU A 261 14.80 -9.32 -5.70
N THR A 262 14.25 -9.17 -4.50
CA THR A 262 13.11 -8.27 -4.26
C THR A 262 13.52 -6.81 -4.45
N ALA A 263 14.62 -6.38 -3.84
CA ALA A 263 15.15 -5.02 -3.98
C ALA A 263 15.54 -4.71 -5.43
N LYS A 264 16.05 -5.70 -6.16
CA LYS A 264 16.31 -5.58 -7.60
C LYS A 264 15.04 -5.35 -8.40
N ALA A 265 13.98 -6.13 -8.18
CA ALA A 265 12.71 -5.98 -8.89
C ALA A 265 12.02 -4.64 -8.57
N LEU A 266 12.07 -4.18 -7.31
CA LEU A 266 11.45 -2.93 -6.89
C LEU A 266 12.10 -1.67 -7.49
N LYS A 267 13.32 -1.77 -8.06
CA LYS A 267 13.92 -0.67 -8.85
C LYS A 267 13.14 -0.36 -10.11
N ASP A 268 12.38 -1.32 -10.63
CA ASP A 268 11.55 -1.15 -11.82
C ASP A 268 10.14 -0.61 -11.49
N LEU A 269 9.89 -0.23 -10.22
CA LEU A 269 8.61 0.38 -9.83
C LEU A 269 8.40 1.72 -10.54
N ARG A 270 7.35 1.77 -11.36
CA ARG A 270 6.91 2.99 -12.04
C ARG A 270 6.42 4.01 -11.03
N PRO A 271 6.76 5.30 -11.15
CA PRO A 271 6.15 6.33 -10.30
C PRO A 271 4.63 6.42 -10.55
N TYR A 272 3.87 6.84 -9.54
CA TYR A 272 2.47 7.19 -9.76
C TYR A 272 2.31 8.66 -10.21
N ALA A 273 1.23 8.91 -10.93
CA ALA A 273 0.70 10.23 -11.25
C ALA A 273 -0.78 10.29 -10.85
N LEU A 274 -1.18 11.41 -10.26
CA LEU A 274 -2.59 11.71 -9.97
C LEU A 274 -3.11 12.66 -11.03
N LEU A 275 -4.16 12.25 -11.74
CA LEU A 275 -4.76 13.04 -12.82
C LEU A 275 -6.15 13.52 -12.40
N GLY A 276 -6.41 14.81 -12.53
CA GLY A 276 -7.73 15.40 -12.32
C GLY A 276 -8.45 15.54 -13.63
N LEU A 277 -9.66 14.98 -13.73
CA LEU A 277 -10.52 15.05 -14.91
C LEU A 277 -11.71 15.96 -14.62
N GLY A 278 -12.07 16.81 -15.57
CA GLY A 278 -13.24 17.68 -15.47
C GLY A 278 -13.95 17.90 -16.80
N CYS A 279 -15.28 17.87 -16.80
CA CYS A 279 -16.13 18.08 -17.96
C CYS A 279 -17.38 18.89 -17.60
N ASN A 280 -17.67 19.98 -18.31
CA ASN A 280 -18.95 20.71 -18.16
C ASN A 280 -19.73 20.91 -19.45
N VAL A 281 -19.19 20.54 -20.62
CA VAL A 281 -19.90 20.61 -21.90
C VAL A 281 -19.93 19.22 -22.54
N PRO A 282 -21.06 18.50 -22.53
CA PRO A 282 -21.15 17.23 -23.25
C PRO A 282 -21.07 17.46 -24.77
N LEU A 283 -20.39 16.57 -25.50
CA LEU A 283 -20.33 16.63 -26.98
C LEU A 283 -21.68 16.29 -27.60
N VAL A 284 -22.39 15.32 -27.01
CA VAL A 284 -23.71 14.86 -27.42
C VAL A 284 -24.51 14.55 -26.16
N ALA A 285 -25.63 15.23 -25.97
CA ALA A 285 -26.60 14.94 -24.91
C ALA A 285 -27.99 15.40 -25.36
N GLU A 286 -29.02 14.62 -25.03
CA GLU A 286 -30.40 15.09 -25.15
C GLU A 286 -30.73 16.04 -23.97
N PRO A 287 -31.69 16.96 -24.13
CA PRO A 287 -32.12 17.81 -23.02
C PRO A 287 -32.55 17.00 -21.80
N GLY A 288 -31.89 17.20 -20.65
CA GLY A 288 -32.10 16.45 -19.41
C GLY A 288 -31.15 15.28 -19.18
N GLU A 289 -30.26 14.95 -20.14
CA GLU A 289 -29.24 13.89 -20.03
C GLU A 289 -27.81 14.48 -20.02
N GLU A 290 -27.67 15.77 -19.70
CA GLU A 290 -26.39 16.47 -19.79
C GLU A 290 -25.35 15.90 -18.83
N ARG A 291 -25.78 15.44 -17.64
CA ARG A 291 -24.89 14.82 -16.65
C ARG A 291 -24.32 13.51 -17.17
N GLU A 292 -25.17 12.64 -17.70
CA GLU A 292 -24.82 11.34 -18.27
C GLU A 292 -23.88 11.53 -19.47
N GLY A 293 -24.14 12.54 -20.31
CA GLY A 293 -23.24 12.94 -21.40
C GLY A 293 -21.85 13.37 -20.90
N LYS A 294 -21.77 14.12 -19.80
CA LYS A 294 -20.49 14.51 -19.17
C LYS A 294 -19.75 13.29 -18.62
N ILE A 295 -20.44 12.38 -17.92
CA ILE A 295 -19.88 11.12 -17.41
C ILE A 295 -19.36 10.25 -18.56
N ALA A 296 -20.11 10.14 -19.66
CA ALA A 296 -19.70 9.37 -20.83
C ALA A 296 -18.39 9.89 -21.44
N LEU A 297 -18.20 11.21 -21.51
CA LEU A 297 -16.93 11.81 -21.96
C LEU A 297 -15.77 11.50 -21.02
N LEU A 298 -15.97 11.58 -19.70
CA LEU A 298 -14.91 11.22 -18.75
C LEU A 298 -14.55 9.74 -18.86
N ASN A 299 -15.52 8.84 -19.05
CA ASN A 299 -15.26 7.43 -19.31
C ASN A 299 -14.48 7.20 -20.62
N GLN A 300 -14.74 8.01 -21.65
CA GLN A 300 -13.98 7.97 -22.89
C GLN A 300 -12.52 8.43 -22.66
N ALA A 301 -12.32 9.52 -21.90
CA ALA A 301 -10.99 9.96 -21.50
C ALA A 301 -10.23 8.86 -20.75
N VAL A 302 -10.87 8.22 -19.77
CA VAL A 302 -10.32 7.06 -19.04
C VAL A 302 -9.95 5.92 -19.99
N THR A 303 -10.80 5.63 -20.98
CA THR A 303 -10.53 4.59 -21.98
C THR A 303 -9.29 4.92 -22.82
N GLU A 304 -9.10 6.19 -23.21
CA GLU A 304 -7.89 6.63 -23.92
C GLU A 304 -6.66 6.62 -23.01
N LEU A 305 -6.79 6.91 -21.70
CA LEU A 305 -5.72 6.77 -20.72
C LEU A 305 -5.22 5.33 -20.59
N CYS A 306 -6.10 4.32 -20.71
CA CYS A 306 -5.71 2.91 -20.73
C CYS A 306 -4.81 2.54 -21.93
N ALA A 307 -4.83 3.33 -23.00
CA ALA A 307 -4.01 3.11 -24.19
C ALA A 307 -2.63 3.80 -24.12
N LEU A 308 -2.33 4.52 -23.04
CA LEU A 308 -1.03 5.16 -22.88
C LEU A 308 0.09 4.12 -22.79
N PRO A 309 1.24 4.36 -23.46
CA PRO A 309 2.37 3.46 -23.37
C PRO A 309 2.94 3.47 -21.95
N ASP A 310 3.46 2.31 -21.52
CA ASP A 310 4.13 2.12 -20.23
C ASP A 310 3.35 2.67 -19.03
N SER A 311 2.02 2.59 -19.10
CA SER A 311 1.10 3.19 -18.14
C SER A 311 0.02 2.21 -17.75
N GLN A 312 -0.44 2.30 -16.50
CA GLN A 312 -1.51 1.48 -15.97
C GLN A 312 -2.36 2.30 -15.01
N ILE A 313 -3.67 2.32 -15.25
CA ILE A 313 -4.60 2.86 -14.26
C ILE A 313 -4.66 1.87 -13.10
N VAL A 314 -4.36 2.36 -11.91
CA VAL A 314 -4.48 1.60 -10.66
C VAL A 314 -5.89 1.76 -10.13
N ASP A 315 -6.41 2.99 -10.13
CA ASP A 315 -7.69 3.29 -9.54
C ASP A 315 -8.32 4.58 -10.06
N ILE A 316 -9.64 4.73 -9.87
CA ILE A 316 -10.43 5.89 -10.27
C ILE A 316 -11.42 6.22 -9.14
N SER A 317 -11.51 7.49 -8.78
CA SER A 317 -12.49 7.95 -7.80
C SER A 317 -13.90 7.76 -8.32
N SER A 318 -14.89 7.93 -7.43
CA SER A 318 -16.26 8.18 -7.88
C SER A 318 -16.33 9.48 -8.71
N PHE A 319 -17.44 9.67 -9.43
CA PHE A 319 -17.72 10.94 -10.08
C PHE A 319 -18.25 11.96 -9.05
N TYR A 320 -17.84 13.22 -9.22
CA TYR A 320 -18.27 14.33 -8.38
C TYR A 320 -18.83 15.45 -9.24
N GLU A 321 -20.00 15.95 -8.89
CA GLU A 321 -20.56 17.17 -9.48
C GLU A 321 -20.10 18.39 -8.69
N SER A 322 -19.74 19.47 -9.38
CA SER A 322 -19.36 20.72 -8.73
C SER A 322 -19.83 21.95 -9.49
N GLU A 323 -20.04 23.03 -8.74
CA GLU A 323 -20.21 24.35 -9.33
C GLU A 323 -18.92 24.82 -10.03
N PRO A 324 -19.01 25.67 -11.06
CA PRO A 324 -17.85 26.24 -11.71
C PRO A 324 -16.96 27.02 -10.74
N ALA A 325 -15.64 26.86 -10.87
CA ALA A 325 -14.68 27.70 -10.17
C ALA A 325 -14.18 28.83 -11.10
N TYR A 326 -13.96 30.03 -10.53
CA TYR A 326 -13.37 31.23 -11.17
C TYR A 326 -14.21 31.89 -12.28
N TYR A 327 -14.82 31.12 -13.18
CA TYR A 327 -15.77 31.62 -14.18
C TYR A 327 -17.15 31.01 -13.91
N LEU A 328 -18.07 31.81 -13.40
CA LEU A 328 -19.33 31.30 -12.82
C LEU A 328 -20.47 31.14 -13.84
N ASP A 329 -20.38 31.82 -14.98
CA ASP A 329 -21.42 31.80 -16.02
C ASP A 329 -21.20 30.62 -16.98
N GLN A 330 -21.31 29.41 -16.43
CA GLN A 330 -21.22 28.15 -17.16
C GLN A 330 -21.96 27.04 -16.40
N ASP A 331 -22.20 25.92 -17.07
CA ASP A 331 -22.86 24.76 -16.48
C ASP A 331 -21.95 24.04 -15.46
N VAL A 332 -22.55 23.22 -14.59
CA VAL A 332 -21.86 22.42 -13.57
C VAL A 332 -20.89 21.42 -14.21
N PHE A 333 -19.82 21.12 -13.49
CA PHE A 333 -18.81 20.15 -13.89
C PHE A 333 -19.13 18.78 -13.31
N VAL A 334 -18.81 17.73 -14.05
CA VAL A 334 -18.53 16.40 -13.52
C VAL A 334 -17.02 16.23 -13.47
N ASN A 335 -16.50 15.71 -12.36
CA ASN A 335 -15.08 15.57 -12.09
C ASN A 335 -14.75 14.17 -11.56
N ALA A 336 -13.51 13.73 -11.75
CA ALA A 336 -12.95 12.52 -11.16
C ALA A 336 -11.44 12.65 -11.00
N VAL A 337 -10.84 11.81 -10.16
CA VAL A 337 -9.38 11.65 -10.08
C VAL A 337 -9.01 10.23 -10.52
N VAL A 338 -7.94 10.12 -11.31
CA VAL A 338 -7.36 8.86 -11.75
C VAL A 338 -5.98 8.71 -11.10
N LEU A 339 -5.75 7.57 -10.46
CA LEU A 339 -4.44 7.13 -10.01
C LEU A 339 -3.80 6.25 -11.09
N LEU A 340 -2.69 6.73 -11.64
CA LEU A 340 -1.95 6.09 -12.73
C LEU A 340 -0.56 5.70 -12.24
N ARG A 341 -0.04 4.53 -12.63
CA ARG A 341 1.40 4.20 -12.61
C ARG A 341 1.94 4.35 -14.01
N THR A 342 3.04 5.09 -14.20
CA THR A 342 3.58 5.35 -15.54
C THR A 342 5.09 5.52 -15.54
N GLY A 343 5.77 4.97 -16.55
CA GLY A 343 7.18 5.27 -16.81
C GLY A 343 7.39 6.49 -17.71
N LEU A 344 6.33 7.14 -18.16
CA LEU A 344 6.41 8.36 -18.98
C LEU A 344 6.87 9.55 -18.15
N ALA A 345 7.81 10.32 -18.68
CA ALA A 345 8.22 11.57 -18.05
C ALA A 345 7.03 12.56 -17.97
N PRO A 346 6.91 13.40 -16.92
CA PRO A 346 5.76 14.28 -16.73
C PRO A 346 5.40 15.16 -17.94
N LYS A 347 6.41 15.63 -18.68
CA LYS A 347 6.23 16.44 -19.90
C LYS A 347 5.67 15.62 -21.06
N GLU A 348 6.09 14.37 -21.22
CA GLU A 348 5.58 13.47 -22.26
C GLU A 348 4.14 13.07 -21.94
N LEU A 349 3.86 12.73 -20.67
CA LEU A 349 2.52 12.48 -20.18
C LEU A 349 1.60 13.67 -20.50
N LEU A 350 1.99 14.91 -20.15
CA LEU A 350 1.23 16.11 -20.48
C LEU A 350 0.91 16.24 -21.97
N GLY A 351 1.85 15.88 -22.86
CA GLY A 351 1.64 15.85 -24.29
C GLY A 351 0.54 14.86 -24.72
N TYR A 352 0.54 13.66 -24.14
CA TYR A 352 -0.52 12.67 -24.36
C TYR A 352 -1.87 13.13 -23.81
N LEU A 353 -1.91 13.72 -22.62
CA LEU A 353 -3.14 14.25 -22.02
C LEU A 353 -3.76 15.32 -22.92
N HIS A 354 -2.97 16.26 -23.43
CA HIS A 354 -3.44 17.24 -24.41
C HIS A 354 -3.96 16.60 -25.71
N ALA A 355 -3.37 15.48 -26.15
CA ALA A 355 -3.84 14.77 -27.33
C ALA A 355 -5.22 14.12 -27.10
N ILE A 356 -5.44 13.53 -25.92
CA ILE A 356 -6.74 12.98 -25.50
C ILE A 356 -7.79 14.09 -25.40
N GLU A 357 -7.45 15.22 -24.79
CA GLU A 357 -8.38 16.35 -24.73
C GLU A 357 -8.80 16.85 -26.12
N ASN A 358 -7.84 16.93 -27.04
CA ASN A 358 -8.11 17.35 -28.42
C ASN A 358 -8.97 16.32 -29.17
N SER A 359 -8.78 15.01 -28.95
CA SER A 359 -9.63 13.96 -29.54
C SER A 359 -11.07 14.04 -29.03
N LEU A 360 -11.25 14.49 -27.79
CA LEU A 360 -12.54 14.75 -27.13
C LEU A 360 -13.10 16.16 -27.40
N GLY A 361 -12.57 16.88 -28.39
CA GLY A 361 -13.13 18.15 -28.86
C GLY A 361 -12.81 19.36 -28.00
N ARG A 362 -11.75 19.33 -27.18
CA ARG A 362 -11.33 20.51 -26.39
C ARG A 362 -10.92 21.65 -27.31
N VAL A 363 -11.57 22.82 -27.16
CA VAL A 363 -11.20 24.07 -27.83
C VAL A 363 -10.81 25.11 -26.78
N ARG A 364 -9.61 25.70 -26.90
CA ARG A 364 -9.07 26.70 -25.96
C ARG A 364 -9.34 28.13 -26.45
N GLU A 365 -10.59 28.58 -26.38
CA GLU A 365 -10.94 29.96 -26.78
C GLU A 365 -10.77 30.99 -25.66
N ARG A 366 -11.03 30.58 -24.40
CA ARG A 366 -11.00 31.45 -23.22
C ARG A 366 -10.42 30.73 -22.02
N GLU A 367 -9.64 31.45 -21.21
CA GLU A 367 -9.13 30.94 -19.94
C GLU A 367 -10.28 30.61 -18.97
N ASN A 368 -10.25 29.42 -18.36
CA ASN A 368 -11.28 28.88 -17.45
C ASN A 368 -12.70 28.80 -18.06
N GLY A 369 -12.82 28.82 -19.39
CA GLY A 369 -14.10 28.70 -20.09
C GLY A 369 -14.65 27.26 -20.13
N PRO A 370 -15.88 27.09 -20.66
CA PRO A 370 -16.52 25.79 -20.83
C PRO A 370 -15.71 24.84 -21.70
N ARG A 371 -15.69 23.54 -21.37
CA ARG A 371 -14.88 22.51 -22.04
C ARG A 371 -15.48 21.12 -21.95
N THR A 372 -15.19 20.32 -22.96
CA THR A 372 -15.63 18.92 -23.07
C THR A 372 -14.83 17.99 -22.17
N CYS A 373 -13.52 18.17 -22.08
CA CYS A 373 -12.67 17.45 -21.12
C CYS A 373 -11.43 18.30 -20.82
N ASP A 374 -11.01 18.26 -19.57
CA ASP A 374 -9.78 18.85 -19.04
C ASP A 374 -9.11 17.80 -18.17
N ILE A 375 -7.85 17.49 -18.44
CA ILE A 375 -7.06 16.49 -17.73
C ILE A 375 -5.79 17.17 -17.22
N ASP A 376 -5.76 17.46 -15.93
CA ASP A 376 -4.62 18.08 -15.24
C ASP A 376 -3.78 17.00 -14.54
N ILE A 377 -2.44 17.13 -14.58
CA ILE A 377 -1.58 16.38 -13.66
C ILE A 377 -1.63 17.10 -12.30
N ILE A 378 -2.22 16.48 -11.29
CA ILE A 378 -2.35 17.01 -9.93
C ILE A 378 -1.03 16.86 -9.17
N ASP A 379 -0.47 15.67 -9.20
CA ASP A 379 0.74 15.29 -8.47
C ASP A 379 1.47 14.19 -9.22
N TYR A 380 2.78 14.10 -9.00
CA TYR A 380 3.61 13.09 -9.62
C TYR A 380 4.66 12.64 -8.61
N GLN A 381 4.69 11.34 -8.31
CA GLN A 381 5.48 10.78 -7.21
C GLN A 381 6.93 11.25 -7.23
N LEU A 382 7.37 11.86 -6.12
CA LEU A 382 8.73 12.39 -5.91
C LEU A 382 9.18 13.49 -6.91
N TYR A 383 8.27 14.02 -7.72
CA TYR A 383 8.59 15.03 -8.73
C TYR A 383 8.02 16.40 -8.36
N VAL A 384 8.91 17.35 -8.13
CA VAL A 384 8.56 18.76 -7.85
C VAL A 384 9.22 19.63 -8.91
N THR A 385 8.45 20.49 -9.55
CA THR A 385 8.95 21.42 -10.57
C THR A 385 8.12 22.70 -10.61
N ASP A 386 8.77 23.79 -10.99
CA ASP A 386 8.11 25.06 -11.27
C ASP A 386 8.79 25.70 -12.48
N ASN A 387 8.16 25.60 -13.65
CA ASN A 387 8.67 26.14 -14.89
C ASN A 387 7.51 26.54 -15.81
N ASP A 388 7.79 27.31 -16.86
CA ASP A 388 6.78 27.86 -17.77
C ASP A 388 5.91 26.81 -18.49
N LEU A 389 6.33 25.54 -18.52
CA LEU A 389 5.59 24.45 -19.18
C LEU A 389 4.73 23.64 -18.21
N LEU A 390 5.20 23.42 -16.99
CA LEU A 390 4.56 22.53 -16.02
C LEU A 390 5.03 22.87 -14.60
N THR A 391 4.08 23.14 -13.70
CA THR A 391 4.31 23.28 -12.26
C THR A 391 3.67 22.07 -11.55
N LEU A 392 4.46 21.30 -10.81
CA LEU A 392 4.02 20.15 -10.02
C LEU A 392 4.57 20.20 -8.59
N PRO A 393 3.79 19.82 -7.56
CA PRO A 393 2.35 19.51 -7.63
C PRO A 393 1.53 20.72 -8.14
N HIS A 394 0.33 20.46 -8.68
CA HIS A 394 -0.47 21.50 -9.31
C HIS A 394 -0.79 22.61 -8.28
N PRO A 395 -0.46 23.89 -8.55
CA PRO A 395 -0.42 24.95 -7.53
C PRO A 395 -1.78 25.26 -6.91
N ARG A 396 -2.86 24.96 -7.64
CA ARG A 396 -4.26 25.15 -7.20
C ARG A 396 -4.98 23.84 -6.85
N ALA A 397 -4.26 22.72 -6.68
CA ALA A 397 -4.90 21.44 -6.39
C ALA A 397 -5.73 21.49 -5.10
N LEU A 398 -5.15 22.05 -4.04
CA LEU A 398 -5.73 22.00 -2.69
C LEU A 398 -6.80 23.06 -2.42
N GLU A 399 -6.98 24.04 -3.31
CA GLU A 399 -8.08 25.02 -3.20
C GLU A 399 -9.41 24.53 -3.83
N ARG A 400 -9.36 23.43 -4.61
CA ARG A 400 -10.48 22.89 -5.39
C ARG A 400 -11.09 21.67 -4.70
N ASP A 401 -12.32 21.78 -4.19
CA ASP A 401 -12.99 20.67 -3.50
C ASP A 401 -13.18 19.45 -4.42
N PHE A 402 -13.50 19.70 -5.69
CA PHE A 402 -13.64 18.68 -6.75
C PHE A 402 -12.34 17.98 -7.15
N VAL A 403 -11.19 18.39 -6.59
CA VAL A 403 -9.92 17.67 -6.67
C VAL A 403 -9.63 16.98 -5.34
N VAL A 404 -9.81 17.68 -4.22
CA VAL A 404 -9.47 17.19 -2.88
C VAL A 404 -10.32 16.00 -2.44
N GLN A 405 -11.65 16.06 -2.58
CA GLN A 405 -12.55 14.98 -2.19
C GLN A 405 -12.26 13.67 -2.95
N PRO A 406 -12.24 13.64 -4.30
CA PRO A 406 -11.94 12.42 -5.04
C PRO A 406 -10.51 11.90 -4.81
N LEU A 407 -9.53 12.77 -4.57
CA LEU A 407 -8.17 12.35 -4.24
C LEU A 407 -8.15 11.63 -2.89
N LEU A 408 -8.80 12.19 -1.86
CA LEU A 408 -8.88 11.57 -0.53
C LEU A 408 -9.72 10.29 -0.52
N GLU A 409 -10.66 10.11 -1.45
CA GLU A 409 -11.35 8.83 -1.66
C GLU A 409 -10.38 7.73 -2.10
N LEU A 410 -9.43 8.05 -2.99
CA LEU A 410 -8.46 7.09 -3.52
C LEU A 410 -7.29 6.84 -2.57
N LEU A 411 -6.71 7.91 -2.03
CA LEU A 411 -5.52 7.89 -1.20
C LEU A 411 -5.75 8.73 0.06
N PRO A 412 -6.44 8.17 1.08
CA PRO A 412 -6.58 8.85 2.36
C PRO A 412 -5.21 9.16 2.97
N GLY A 413 -5.05 10.37 3.50
CA GLY A 413 -3.77 10.78 4.11
C GLY A 413 -2.63 11.01 3.11
N HIS A 414 -2.93 11.17 1.80
CA HIS A 414 -1.92 11.47 0.79
C HIS A 414 -1.14 12.75 1.12
N VAL A 415 0.16 12.71 0.82
CA VAL A 415 1.08 13.84 0.93
C VAL A 415 1.71 14.04 -0.44
N LEU A 416 1.51 15.22 -1.01
CA LEU A 416 2.01 15.58 -2.34
C LEU A 416 3.54 15.44 -2.41
N ALA A 417 4.08 15.44 -3.63
CA ALA A 417 5.52 15.32 -3.86
C ALA A 417 6.36 16.37 -3.10
N ASP A 418 5.83 17.58 -2.92
CA ASP A 418 6.48 18.69 -2.19
C ASP A 418 6.37 18.60 -0.66
N GLY A 419 5.73 17.55 -0.13
CA GLY A 419 5.52 17.34 1.31
C GLY A 419 4.23 17.97 1.84
N THR A 420 3.41 18.59 1.00
CA THR A 420 2.15 19.20 1.43
C THR A 420 1.07 18.11 1.66
N PRO A 421 0.47 18.02 2.86
CA PRO A 421 -0.62 17.07 3.11
C PRO A 421 -1.91 17.51 2.40
N VAL A 422 -2.61 16.55 1.79
CA VAL A 422 -3.92 16.78 1.20
C VAL A 422 -4.98 16.78 2.29
N THR A 423 -5.65 17.90 2.50
CA THR A 423 -6.69 18.10 3.53
C THR A 423 -7.79 19.03 3.01
N CYS A 424 -8.97 18.96 3.61
CA CYS A 424 -10.09 19.84 3.26
C CYS A 424 -9.89 21.30 3.75
N ASP A 425 -8.90 21.57 4.60
CA ASP A 425 -8.73 22.87 5.27
C ASP A 425 -8.35 24.02 4.31
N ARG A 426 -7.78 23.68 3.14
CA ARG A 426 -7.35 24.65 2.12
C ARG A 426 -8.38 24.86 1.02
N VAL A 427 -9.47 24.10 1.03
CA VAL A 427 -10.54 24.16 0.03
C VAL A 427 -11.23 25.52 0.10
N ALA A 428 -11.34 26.19 -1.05
CA ALA A 428 -11.93 27.51 -1.16
C ALA A 428 -13.04 27.59 -2.22
N VAL A 429 -13.04 26.71 -3.23
CA VAL A 429 -13.95 26.80 -4.38
C VAL A 429 -14.46 25.43 -4.85
N GLY A 430 -15.55 25.47 -5.63
CA GLY A 430 -16.03 24.34 -6.42
C GLY A 430 -16.53 23.18 -5.57
N LYS A 431 -17.46 23.47 -4.63
CA LYS A 431 -18.03 22.49 -3.71
C LYS A 431 -18.46 21.24 -4.46
N ALA A 432 -17.92 20.09 -4.05
CA ALA A 432 -18.12 18.83 -4.73
C ALA A 432 -19.18 17.97 -4.05
N THR A 433 -20.04 17.33 -4.84
CA THR A 433 -21.02 16.35 -4.37
C THR A 433 -20.81 15.05 -5.12
N ARG A 434 -20.59 13.95 -4.40
CA ARG A 434 -20.46 12.61 -4.99
C ARG A 434 -21.76 12.22 -5.69
N LEU A 435 -21.66 11.72 -6.92
CA LEU A 435 -22.77 11.29 -7.76
C LEU A 435 -23.16 9.83 -7.55
#